data_AF-A0A6M1ZTZ7-F1
#
_entry.id   AF-A0A6M1ZTZ7-F1
#
_cell.length_a   1.000
_cell.length_b   1.000
_cell.length_c   1.000
_cell.angle_alpha   90.00
_cell.angle_beta   90.00
_cell.angle_gamma   90.00
#
_symmetry.space_group_name_H-M   'P 1'
#
loop_
_entity.id
_entity.type
_entity.pdbx_description
1 polymer ?
#
loop_
_entity_poly.entity_id
_entity_poly.type
_entity_poly.pdbx_seq_one_letter_code
_entity_poly.pdbx_strand_id
1 'polypeptide(L)'
;MTEKEDKKKLIAYGMYCNYIKEIKHFDTIQTYFRILTSTILLASFAAVGFLFSIPKLDIPFERSISAILVSVIGIASIFTLWHIDLKFYQRLLMSNFAEAYRLEKENSWIPKVHRNMLFATHKKDHPSNIANYYIGCLFSITITIGFAISYNLYAIQKKTIYSIVSIVVALILMAIFCFYIKKKTFKITDFLKEIKYIE
;
A
#
# COMPACT_ATOMS: atom_id res chain seq x y z
N MET A 1 44.25 -14.33 18.19
CA MET A 1 43.52 -13.53 17.19
C MET A 1 44.51 -12.55 16.61
N THR A 2 44.63 -12.46 15.29
CA THR A 2 45.52 -11.46 14.67
C THR A 2 44.77 -10.12 14.64
N GLU A 3 45.43 -9.00 14.87
CA GLU A 3 44.82 -7.65 14.81
C GLU A 3 44.00 -7.43 13.52
N LYS A 4 44.44 -8.05 12.42
CA LYS A 4 43.74 -8.05 11.12
C LYS A 4 42.38 -8.76 11.16
N GLU A 5 42.26 -9.84 11.93
CA GLU A 5 41.01 -10.59 12.11
C GLU A 5 40.00 -9.77 12.92
N ASP A 6 40.46 -9.08 13.96
CA ASP A 6 39.62 -8.25 14.84
C ASP A 6 39.06 -7.06 14.06
N LYS A 7 39.90 -6.43 13.23
CA LYS A 7 39.46 -5.35 12.33
C LYS A 7 38.40 -5.83 11.33
N LYS A 8 38.54 -7.04 10.77
CA LYS A 8 37.52 -7.61 9.87
C LYS A 8 36.20 -7.86 10.59
N LYS A 9 36.24 -8.42 11.80
CA LYS A 9 35.03 -8.64 12.63
C LYS A 9 34.34 -7.32 12.93
N LEU A 10 35.10 -6.29 13.30
CA LEU A 10 34.55 -4.96 13.58
C LEU A 10 33.86 -4.34 12.34
N ILE A 11 34.47 -4.45 11.15
CA ILE A 11 33.88 -3.96 9.91
C ILE A 11 32.58 -4.71 9.57
N ALA A 12 32.60 -6.05 9.66
CA ALA A 12 31.41 -6.86 9.43
C ALA A 12 30.29 -6.52 10.42
N TYR A 13 30.62 -6.33 11.70
CA TYR A 13 29.65 -5.90 12.71
C TYR A 13 29.07 -4.52 12.40
N GLY A 14 29.91 -3.56 12.00
CA GLY A 14 29.48 -2.22 11.60
C GLY A 14 28.50 -2.26 10.41
N MET A 15 28.80 -3.05 9.38
CA MET A 15 27.89 -3.26 8.25
C MET A 15 26.57 -3.90 8.68
N TYR A 16 26.62 -4.91 9.55
CA TYR A 16 25.44 -5.58 10.11
C TYR A 16 24.54 -4.60 10.88
N CYS A 17 25.12 -3.77 11.74
CA CYS A 17 24.38 -2.73 12.47
C CYS A 17 23.72 -1.73 11.53
N ASN A 18 24.38 -1.35 10.43
CA ASN A 18 23.80 -0.48 9.42
C ASN A 18 22.58 -1.13 8.76
N TYR A 19 22.64 -2.40 8.35
CA TYR A 19 21.48 -3.08 7.76
C TYR A 19 20.28 -3.12 8.71
N ILE A 20 20.49 -3.40 10.00
CA ILE A 20 19.41 -3.36 11.00
C ILE A 20 18.79 -1.96 11.09
N LYS A 21 19.62 -0.93 11.08
CA LYS A 21 19.16 0.46 11.14
C LYS A 21 18.31 0.81 9.91
N GLU A 22 18.75 0.42 8.72
CA GLU A 22 18.01 0.61 7.48
C GLU A 22 16.66 -0.13 7.49
N ILE A 23 16.62 -1.38 7.95
CA ILE A 23 15.37 -2.15 8.07
C ILE A 23 14.37 -1.44 9.00
N LYS A 24 14.80 -0.97 10.17
CA LYS A 24 13.96 -0.19 11.09
C LYS A 24 13.47 1.13 10.46
N HIS A 25 14.32 1.76 9.67
CA HIS A 25 13.96 2.96 8.93
C HIS A 25 12.87 2.67 7.89
N PHE A 26 12.96 1.55 7.17
CA PHE A 26 11.92 1.13 6.23
C PHE A 26 10.57 0.84 6.91
N ASP A 27 10.55 0.19 8.07
CA ASP A 27 9.31 -0.03 8.82
C ASP A 27 8.61 1.30 9.19
N THR A 28 9.43 2.31 9.54
CA THR A 28 8.93 3.66 9.85
C THR A 28 8.33 4.33 8.61
N ILE A 29 9.03 4.26 7.47
CA ILE A 29 8.56 4.81 6.20
C ILE A 29 7.26 4.12 5.75
N GLN A 30 7.19 2.79 5.86
CA GLN A 30 5.99 2.06 5.48
C GLN A 30 4.79 2.45 6.35
N THR A 31 5.00 2.61 7.66
CA THR A 31 3.98 3.12 8.57
C THR A 31 3.51 4.52 8.14
N TYR A 32 4.45 5.39 7.78
CA TYR A 32 4.14 6.74 7.30
C TYR A 32 3.29 6.74 6.02
N PHE A 33 3.56 5.87 5.04
CA PHE A 33 2.73 5.75 3.85
C PHE A 33 1.29 5.29 4.14
N ARG A 34 1.11 4.40 5.11
CA ARG A 34 -0.23 3.95 5.53
C ARG A 34 -1.00 5.05 6.26
N ILE A 35 -0.32 5.86 7.08
CA ILE A 35 -0.90 7.04 7.69
C ILE A 35 -1.36 8.01 6.60
N LEU A 36 -0.49 8.32 5.64
CA LEU A 36 -0.81 9.23 4.53
C LEU A 36 -1.97 8.71 3.68
N THR A 37 -2.01 7.40 3.40
CA THR A 37 -3.12 6.74 2.69
C THR A 37 -4.44 6.90 3.44
N SER A 38 -4.44 6.66 4.76
CA SER A 38 -5.61 6.87 5.62
C SER A 38 -6.06 8.33 5.64
N THR A 39 -5.12 9.28 5.67
CA THR A 39 -5.41 10.72 5.63
C THR A 39 -6.04 11.13 4.30
N ILE A 40 -5.51 10.66 3.16
CA ILE A 40 -6.07 10.94 1.84
C ILE A 40 -7.47 10.34 1.70
N LEU A 41 -7.67 9.13 2.20
CA LEU A 41 -8.97 8.48 2.23
C LEU A 41 -9.99 9.32 3.02
N LEU A 42 -9.63 9.71 4.24
CA LEU A 42 -10.48 10.52 5.10
C LEU A 42 -10.78 11.89 4.48
N ALA A 43 -9.77 12.55 3.91
CA ALA A 43 -9.93 13.83 3.21
C ALA A 43 -10.88 13.71 2.01
N SER A 44 -10.78 12.61 1.25
CA SER A 44 -11.68 12.33 0.12
C SER A 44 -13.13 12.17 0.60
N PHE A 45 -13.35 11.44 1.70
CA PHE A 45 -14.68 11.31 2.31
C PHE A 45 -15.23 12.61 2.85
N ALA A 46 -14.41 13.39 3.56
CA ALA A 46 -14.81 14.68 4.09
C ALA A 46 -15.20 15.64 2.94
N ALA A 47 -14.41 15.68 1.88
CA ALA A 47 -14.67 16.52 0.71
C ALA A 47 -15.97 16.10 -0.01
N VAL A 48 -16.18 14.80 -0.27
CA VAL A 48 -17.43 14.32 -0.88
C VAL A 48 -18.62 14.60 0.05
N GLY A 49 -18.52 14.31 1.34
CA GLY A 49 -19.57 14.59 2.33
C GLY A 49 -19.92 16.08 2.39
N PHE A 50 -18.92 16.96 2.41
CA PHE A 50 -19.10 18.41 2.40
C PHE A 50 -19.84 18.90 1.14
N LEU A 51 -19.45 18.40 -0.04
CA LEU A 51 -20.10 18.75 -1.33
C LEU A 51 -21.61 18.44 -1.32
N PHE A 52 -22.03 17.37 -0.64
CA PHE A 52 -23.43 16.97 -0.56
C PHE A 52 -24.18 17.55 0.65
N SER A 53 -23.46 18.03 1.67
CA SER A 53 -24.08 18.60 2.87
C SER A 53 -24.67 20.00 2.65
N ILE A 54 -24.14 20.77 1.69
CA ILE A 54 -24.56 22.16 1.45
C ILE A 54 -25.61 22.22 0.32
N PRO A 55 -26.87 22.62 0.58
CA PRO A 55 -27.95 22.61 -0.40
C PRO A 55 -27.80 23.61 -1.55
N LYS A 56 -27.02 24.68 -1.37
CA LYS A 56 -26.75 25.73 -2.36
C LYS A 56 -25.28 26.12 -2.35
N LEU A 57 -24.41 25.16 -2.66
CA LEU A 57 -23.01 25.46 -2.91
C LEU A 57 -22.89 26.11 -4.30
N ASP A 58 -22.42 27.36 -4.34
CA ASP A 58 -22.17 28.11 -5.57
C ASP A 58 -20.81 27.70 -6.14
N ILE A 59 -20.81 26.56 -6.83
CA ILE A 59 -19.66 26.03 -7.55
C ILE A 59 -19.98 26.00 -9.04
N PRO A 60 -18.99 26.31 -9.91
CA PRO A 60 -19.21 26.36 -11.35
C PRO A 60 -19.55 25.00 -11.97
N PHE A 61 -19.35 23.91 -11.22
CA PHE A 61 -19.60 22.54 -11.66
C PHE A 61 -20.75 21.89 -10.90
N GLU A 62 -21.43 20.95 -11.56
CA GLU A 62 -22.39 20.08 -10.87
C GLU A 62 -21.69 19.32 -9.73
N ARG A 63 -22.38 19.15 -8.59
CA ARG A 63 -21.85 18.44 -7.41
C ARG A 63 -21.34 17.05 -7.74
N SER A 64 -22.05 16.34 -8.61
CA SER A 64 -21.68 15.00 -9.09
C SER A 64 -20.31 15.00 -9.75
N ILE A 65 -20.04 15.98 -10.62
CA ILE A 65 -18.76 16.12 -11.33
C ILE A 65 -17.64 16.45 -10.34
N SER A 66 -17.90 17.36 -9.40
CA SER A 66 -16.93 17.73 -8.36
C SER A 66 -16.57 16.54 -7.48
N ALA A 67 -17.55 15.71 -7.09
CA ALA A 67 -17.32 14.50 -6.32
C ALA A 67 -16.52 13.44 -7.11
N ILE A 68 -16.77 13.35 -8.43
CA ILE A 68 -15.97 12.51 -9.34
C ILE A 68 -14.52 12.96 -9.36
N LEU A 69 -14.26 14.25 -9.55
CA LEU A 69 -12.91 14.80 -9.60
C LEU A 69 -12.15 14.54 -8.30
N VAL A 70 -12.76 14.83 -7.14
CA VAL A 70 -12.16 14.58 -5.82
C VAL A 70 -11.81 13.10 -5.65
N SER A 71 -12.73 12.21 -6.01
CA SER A 71 -12.52 10.76 -5.84
C SER A 71 -11.46 10.22 -6.80
N VAL A 72 -11.40 10.71 -8.05
CA VAL A 72 -10.36 10.33 -9.01
C VAL A 72 -8.98 10.77 -8.52
N ILE A 73 -8.86 11.98 -7.96
CA ILE A 73 -7.61 12.47 -7.36
C ILE A 73 -7.23 11.61 -6.15
N GLY A 74 -8.19 11.28 -5.28
CA GLY A 74 -7.98 10.39 -4.14
C GLY A 74 -7.50 8.99 -4.55
N ILE A 75 -8.15 8.38 -5.53
CA ILE A 75 -7.77 7.07 -6.10
C ILE A 75 -6.38 7.13 -6.71
N ALA A 76 -6.09 8.13 -7.53
CA ALA A 76 -4.77 8.29 -8.17
C ALA A 76 -3.65 8.46 -7.12
N SER A 77 -3.92 9.22 -6.07
CA SER A 77 -2.96 9.43 -4.97
C SER A 77 -2.69 8.12 -4.22
N ILE A 78 -3.75 7.40 -3.81
CA ILE A 78 -3.62 6.10 -3.12
C ILE A 78 -2.92 5.07 -4.00
N PHE A 79 -3.25 5.03 -5.29
CA PHE A 79 -2.61 4.13 -6.24
C PHE A 79 -1.11 4.44 -6.41
N THR A 80 -0.74 5.72 -6.41
CA THR A 80 0.66 6.15 -6.47
C THR A 80 1.42 5.72 -5.21
N LEU A 81 0.82 5.91 -4.02
CA LEU A 81 1.40 5.45 -2.76
C LEU A 81 1.57 3.93 -2.70
N TRP A 82 0.54 3.19 -3.13
CA TRP A 82 0.60 1.73 -3.26
C TRP A 82 1.77 1.29 -4.15
N HIS A 83 1.97 1.97 -5.28
CA HIS A 83 3.05 1.65 -6.20
C HIS A 83 4.42 1.87 -5.56
N ILE A 84 4.61 3.00 -4.86
CA ILE A 84 5.86 3.35 -4.19
C ILE A 84 6.15 2.36 -3.06
N ASP A 85 5.16 2.12 -2.17
CA ASP A 85 5.29 1.22 -1.02
C ASP A 85 5.60 -0.22 -1.46
N LEU A 86 4.75 -0.83 -2.32
CA LEU A 86 4.94 -2.22 -2.70
C LEU A 86 6.05 -2.47 -3.71
N LYS A 87 6.30 -1.57 -4.67
CA LYS A 87 7.31 -1.86 -5.70
C LYS A 87 8.68 -1.33 -5.36
N PHE A 88 8.79 -0.15 -4.77
CA PHE A 88 10.09 0.43 -4.53
C PHE A 88 10.61 0.02 -3.17
N TYR A 89 9.84 0.31 -2.11
CA TYR A 89 10.30 0.09 -0.75
C TYR A 89 10.36 -1.39 -0.37
N GLN A 90 9.36 -2.19 -0.73
CA GLN A 90 9.42 -3.63 -0.45
C GLN A 90 10.64 -4.28 -1.12
N ARG A 91 10.97 -3.91 -2.38
CA ARG A 91 12.13 -4.48 -3.08
C ARG A 91 13.44 -4.06 -2.42
N LEU A 92 13.55 -2.81 -2.00
CA LEU A 92 14.74 -2.29 -1.33
C LEU A 92 14.93 -2.94 0.06
N LEU A 93 13.84 -3.09 0.82
CA LEU A 93 13.83 -3.78 2.10
C LEU A 93 14.31 -5.24 1.94
N MET A 94 13.77 -5.96 0.95
CA MET A 94 14.15 -7.34 0.68
C MET A 94 15.61 -7.46 0.24
N SER A 95 16.12 -6.52 -0.55
CA SER A 95 17.53 -6.48 -0.94
C SER A 95 18.45 -6.30 0.27
N ASN A 96 18.13 -5.36 1.17
CA ASN A 96 18.92 -5.13 2.39
C ASN A 96 18.84 -6.33 3.35
N PHE A 97 17.67 -6.95 3.47
CA PHE A 97 17.50 -8.14 4.28
C PHE A 97 18.31 -9.33 3.72
N ALA A 98 18.31 -9.52 2.40
CA ALA A 98 19.08 -10.58 1.75
C ALA A 98 20.59 -10.41 1.99
N GLU A 99 21.12 -9.19 1.89
CA GLU A 99 22.52 -8.90 2.19
C GLU A 99 22.86 -9.09 3.68
N ALA A 100 21.98 -8.66 4.58
CA ALA A 100 22.15 -8.89 6.01
C ALA A 100 22.16 -10.40 6.34
N TYR A 101 21.25 -11.17 5.75
CA TYR A 101 21.20 -12.62 5.90
C TYR A 101 22.43 -13.31 5.34
N ARG A 102 22.94 -12.87 4.19
CA ARG A 102 24.20 -13.35 3.61
C ARG A 102 25.36 -13.13 4.58
N LEU A 103 25.44 -11.95 5.20
CA LEU A 103 26.47 -11.61 6.19
C LEU A 103 26.37 -12.48 7.46
N GLU A 104 25.15 -12.75 7.96
CA GLU A 104 24.90 -13.69 9.07
C GLU A 104 25.34 -15.12 8.74
N LYS A 105 25.17 -15.54 7.48
CA LYS A 105 25.57 -16.88 7.02
C LYS A 105 27.09 -17.01 6.90
N GLU A 106 27.76 -15.98 6.39
CA GLU A 106 29.22 -15.94 6.24
C GLU A 106 29.95 -15.81 7.59
N ASN A 107 29.31 -15.23 8.61
CA ASN A 107 29.91 -14.96 9.91
C ASN A 107 29.12 -15.59 11.05
N SER A 108 29.51 -16.80 11.46
CA SER A 108 28.84 -17.58 12.52
C SER A 108 28.76 -16.90 13.88
N TRP A 109 29.64 -15.92 14.15
CA TRP A 109 29.67 -15.15 15.39
C TRP A 109 28.66 -13.99 15.42
N ILE A 110 28.07 -13.61 14.26
CA ILE A 110 27.03 -12.58 14.20
C ILE A 110 25.68 -13.21 14.64
N PRO A 111 24.87 -12.50 15.44
CA PRO A 111 23.53 -12.96 15.80
C PRO A 111 22.67 -13.22 14.55
N LYS A 112 21.93 -14.33 14.54
CA LYS A 112 21.10 -14.76 13.40
C LYS A 112 19.69 -14.14 13.45
N VAL A 113 19.59 -12.82 13.58
CA VAL A 113 18.31 -12.12 13.79
C VAL A 113 17.43 -12.21 12.55
N HIS A 114 17.99 -12.02 11.36
CA HIS A 114 17.24 -12.03 10.10
C HIS A 114 16.75 -13.44 9.79
N ARG A 115 17.58 -14.46 10.05
CA ARG A 115 17.12 -15.86 10.01
C ARG A 115 15.92 -16.08 10.94
N ASN A 116 16.01 -15.64 12.20
CA ASN A 116 14.93 -15.80 13.17
C ASN A 116 13.68 -15.00 12.77
N MET A 117 13.81 -13.81 12.18
CA MET A 117 12.69 -13.05 11.64
C MET A 117 11.99 -13.81 10.51
N LEU A 118 12.74 -14.39 9.58
CA LEU A 118 12.17 -15.20 8.50
C LEU A 118 11.32 -16.36 9.05
N PHE A 119 11.86 -17.10 10.04
CA PHE A 119 11.16 -18.22 10.67
C PHE A 119 10.02 -17.78 11.61
N ALA A 120 10.14 -16.64 12.29
CA ALA A 120 9.09 -16.09 13.14
C ALA A 120 7.88 -15.59 12.31
N THR A 121 8.12 -15.19 11.06
CA THR A 121 7.07 -14.68 10.15
C THR A 121 6.28 -15.81 9.48
N HIS A 122 6.50 -17.09 9.83
CA HIS A 122 5.78 -18.26 9.25
C HIS A 122 4.24 -18.26 9.43
N LYS A 123 3.65 -17.27 10.11
CA LYS A 123 2.19 -17.07 10.14
C LYS A 123 1.77 -15.87 9.30
N LYS A 124 1.53 -16.12 8.00
CA LYS A 124 0.51 -15.48 7.13
C LYS A 124 0.49 -13.96 6.92
N ASP A 125 1.31 -13.15 7.59
CA ASP A 125 1.35 -11.70 7.37
C ASP A 125 2.24 -11.33 6.17
N HIS A 126 1.83 -11.86 5.02
CA HIS A 126 2.46 -11.65 3.72
C HIS A 126 2.23 -10.21 3.20
N PRO A 127 3.00 -9.78 2.17
CA PRO A 127 2.68 -8.61 1.32
C PRO A 127 1.22 -8.58 0.81
N SER A 128 0.50 -9.70 0.87
CA SER A 128 -0.94 -9.77 0.63
C SER A 128 -1.76 -8.92 1.59
N ASN A 129 -1.40 -8.81 2.87
CA ASN A 129 -2.18 -8.04 3.85
C ASN A 129 -2.05 -6.54 3.58
N ILE A 130 -0.85 -6.10 3.19
CA ILE A 130 -0.60 -4.73 2.74
C ILE A 130 -1.40 -4.44 1.47
N ALA A 131 -1.36 -5.34 0.48
CA ALA A 131 -2.16 -5.18 -0.73
C ALA A 131 -3.66 -5.12 -0.44
N ASN A 132 -4.15 -5.95 0.49
CA ASN A 132 -5.56 -5.95 0.93
C ASN A 132 -5.95 -4.64 1.61
N TYR A 133 -5.05 -4.02 2.38
CA TYR A 133 -5.28 -2.70 2.96
C TYR A 133 -5.53 -1.63 1.87
N TYR A 134 -4.65 -1.53 0.87
CA TYR A 134 -4.84 -0.59 -0.24
C TYR A 134 -6.08 -0.89 -1.08
N ILE A 135 -6.38 -2.18 -1.31
CA ILE A 135 -7.63 -2.60 -1.96
C ILE A 135 -8.84 -2.12 -1.16
N GLY A 136 -8.82 -2.25 0.16
CA GLY A 136 -9.88 -1.78 1.05
C GLY A 136 -10.08 -0.26 0.98
N CYS A 137 -8.99 0.52 0.91
CA CYS A 137 -9.06 1.97 0.74
C CYS A 137 -9.64 2.39 -0.62
N LEU A 138 -9.23 1.73 -1.71
CA LEU A 138 -9.76 2.03 -3.04
C LEU A 138 -11.23 1.61 -3.17
N PHE A 139 -11.57 0.47 -2.57
CA PHE A 139 -12.95 -0.04 -2.49
C PHE A 139 -13.85 0.98 -1.81
N SER A 140 -13.44 1.49 -0.65
CA SER A 140 -14.26 2.42 0.13
C SER A 140 -14.47 3.76 -0.58
N ILE A 141 -13.46 4.31 -1.29
CA ILE A 141 -13.66 5.50 -2.15
C ILE A 141 -14.62 5.22 -3.30
N THR A 142 -14.43 4.11 -4.01
CA THR A 142 -15.23 3.76 -5.19
C THR A 142 -16.70 3.53 -4.84
N ILE A 143 -16.97 2.98 -3.66
CA ILE A 143 -18.33 2.82 -3.15
C ILE A 143 -18.94 4.16 -2.75
N THR A 144 -18.20 5.00 -2.03
CA THR A 144 -18.70 6.32 -1.61
C THR A 144 -19.11 7.19 -2.80
N ILE A 145 -18.30 7.20 -3.87
CA ILE A 145 -18.67 7.91 -5.10
C ILE A 145 -19.87 7.28 -5.81
N GLY A 146 -19.94 5.94 -5.87
CA GLY A 146 -21.07 5.24 -6.46
C GLY A 146 -22.38 5.63 -5.77
N PHE A 147 -22.41 5.60 -4.43
CA PHE A 147 -23.56 6.01 -3.65
C PHE A 147 -23.87 7.51 -3.80
N ALA A 148 -22.87 8.38 -3.82
CA ALA A 148 -23.08 9.82 -3.99
C ALA A 148 -23.74 10.16 -5.34
N ILE A 149 -23.28 9.55 -6.43
CA ILE A 149 -23.86 9.73 -7.78
C ILE A 149 -25.27 9.14 -7.84
N SER A 150 -25.46 7.92 -7.32
CA SER A 150 -26.77 7.27 -7.30
C SER A 150 -27.79 8.07 -6.49
N TYR A 151 -27.38 8.63 -5.34
CA TYR A 151 -28.23 9.50 -4.54
C TYR A 151 -28.67 10.74 -5.34
N ASN A 152 -27.75 11.40 -6.05
CA ASN A 152 -28.08 12.54 -6.90
C ASN A 152 -29.08 12.16 -8.02
N LEU A 153 -28.78 11.10 -8.77
CA LEU A 153 -29.60 10.66 -9.89
C LEU A 153 -31.00 10.18 -9.47
N TYR A 154 -31.09 9.49 -8.34
CA TYR A 154 -32.36 8.98 -7.81
C TYR A 154 -33.19 10.09 -7.15
N ALA A 155 -32.60 10.82 -6.20
CA ALA A 155 -33.35 11.78 -5.37
C ALA A 155 -33.65 13.09 -6.11
N ILE A 156 -32.72 13.60 -6.92
CA ILE A 156 -32.85 14.91 -7.57
C ILE A 156 -33.43 14.75 -8.98
N GLN A 157 -32.86 13.85 -9.79
CA GLN A 157 -33.26 13.70 -11.19
C GLN A 157 -34.38 12.68 -11.43
N LYS A 158 -34.76 11.90 -10.41
CA LYS A 158 -35.77 10.81 -10.49
C LYS A 158 -35.47 9.77 -11.59
N LYS A 159 -34.19 9.56 -11.88
CA LYS A 159 -33.70 8.68 -12.96
C LYS A 159 -33.21 7.34 -12.40
N THR A 160 -34.15 6.45 -12.05
CA THR A 160 -33.86 5.18 -11.36
C THR A 160 -32.90 4.27 -12.13
N ILE A 161 -33.07 4.14 -13.46
CA ILE A 161 -32.22 3.27 -14.29
C ILE A 161 -30.76 3.72 -14.25
N TYR A 162 -30.50 5.02 -14.40
CA TYR A 162 -29.15 5.56 -14.40
C TYR A 162 -28.46 5.41 -13.04
N SER A 163 -29.22 5.49 -11.94
CA SER A 163 -28.70 5.24 -10.58
C SER A 163 -28.27 3.79 -10.36
N ILE A 164 -28.94 2.81 -10.97
CA ILE A 164 -28.54 1.40 -10.90
C ILE A 164 -27.28 1.19 -11.75
N VAL A 165 -27.25 1.76 -12.95
CA VAL A 165 -26.10 1.68 -13.86
C VAL A 165 -24.84 2.24 -13.19
N SER A 166 -24.92 3.37 -12.47
CA SER A 166 -23.74 3.95 -11.79
C SER A 166 -23.16 3.04 -10.72
N ILE A 167 -23.98 2.34 -9.93
CA ILE A 167 -23.51 1.37 -8.94
C ILE A 167 -22.83 0.19 -9.63
N VAL A 168 -23.44 -0.34 -10.69
CA VAL A 168 -22.86 -1.47 -11.44
C VAL A 168 -21.50 -1.08 -12.03
N VAL A 169 -21.38 0.11 -12.63
CA VAL A 169 -20.11 0.62 -13.16
C VAL A 169 -19.06 0.75 -12.05
N ALA A 170 -19.42 1.29 -10.89
CA ALA A 170 -18.51 1.39 -9.74
C ALA A 170 -18.00 0.01 -9.27
N LEU A 171 -18.88 -0.99 -9.21
CA LEU A 171 -18.51 -2.37 -8.85
C LEU A 171 -17.59 -3.03 -9.90
N ILE A 172 -17.82 -2.77 -11.19
CA ILE A 172 -16.95 -3.27 -12.26
C ILE A 172 -15.56 -2.64 -12.16
N LEU A 173 -15.48 -1.30 -12.03
CA LEU A 173 -14.20 -0.60 -11.87
C LEU A 173 -13.43 -1.13 -10.65
N MET A 174 -14.12 -1.32 -9.54
CA MET A 174 -13.58 -1.93 -8.34
C MET A 174 -13.02 -3.33 -8.60
N ALA A 175 -13.76 -4.21 -9.29
CA ALA A 175 -13.28 -5.55 -9.62
C ALA A 175 -12.01 -5.51 -10.49
N ILE A 176 -11.95 -4.59 -11.46
CA ILE A 176 -10.78 -4.37 -12.32
C ILE A 176 -9.57 -3.94 -11.48
N PHE A 177 -9.73 -2.96 -10.58
CA PHE A 177 -8.63 -2.50 -9.71
C PHE A 177 -8.15 -3.61 -8.75
N CYS A 178 -9.08 -4.35 -8.14
CA CYS A 178 -8.77 -5.50 -7.28
C CYS A 178 -7.94 -6.54 -8.05
N PHE A 179 -8.36 -6.90 -9.26
CA PHE A 179 -7.65 -7.86 -10.10
C PHE A 179 -6.27 -7.33 -10.50
N TYR A 180 -6.17 -6.05 -10.89
CA TYR A 180 -4.91 -5.43 -11.27
C TYR A 180 -3.90 -5.44 -10.12
N ILE A 181 -4.31 -5.02 -8.92
CA ILE A 181 -3.45 -5.00 -7.73
C ILE A 181 -3.03 -6.41 -7.35
N LYS A 182 -3.97 -7.36 -7.24
CA LYS A 182 -3.65 -8.75 -6.89
C LYS A 182 -2.68 -9.38 -7.89
N LYS A 183 -2.91 -9.19 -9.19
CA LYS A 183 -2.03 -9.69 -10.25
C LYS A 183 -0.62 -9.09 -10.16
N LYS A 184 -0.51 -7.80 -9.85
CA LYS A 184 0.81 -7.14 -9.69
C LYS A 184 1.52 -7.56 -8.40
N THR A 185 0.80 -7.72 -7.29
CA THR A 185 1.38 -8.19 -6.03
C THR A 185 1.87 -9.65 -6.14
N PHE A 186 1.12 -10.52 -6.82
CA PHE A 186 1.52 -11.92 -7.00
C PHE A 186 2.87 -12.06 -7.72
N LYS A 187 3.11 -11.26 -8.77
CA LYS A 187 4.40 -11.23 -9.48
C LYS A 187 5.59 -10.87 -8.57
N ILE A 188 5.36 -10.05 -7.54
CA ILE A 188 6.41 -9.70 -6.57
C ILE A 188 6.70 -10.91 -5.68
N THR A 189 5.66 -11.60 -5.21
CA THR A 189 5.82 -12.83 -4.42
C THR A 189 6.56 -13.91 -5.21
N ASP A 190 6.27 -14.08 -6.51
CA ASP A 190 6.98 -15.04 -7.37
C ASP A 190 8.46 -14.70 -7.51
N PHE A 191 8.80 -13.43 -7.71
CA PHE A 191 10.19 -12.97 -7.73
C PHE A 191 10.92 -13.27 -6.41
N LEU A 192 10.24 -13.13 -5.28
CA LEU A 192 10.81 -13.47 -3.96
C LEU A 192 11.06 -14.97 -3.78
N LYS A 193 10.23 -15.83 -4.40
CA LYS A 193 10.49 -17.28 -4.44
C LYS A 193 11.68 -17.61 -5.33
N GLU A 194 11.82 -16.94 -6.48
CA GLU A 194 12.91 -17.17 -7.43
C GLU A 194 14.29 -16.91 -6.80
N ILE A 195 14.41 -15.88 -5.97
CA ILE A 195 15.64 -15.59 -5.22
C ILE A 195 15.88 -16.51 -4.00
N LYS A 196 15.10 -17.59 -3.84
CA LYS A 196 15.12 -18.54 -2.71
C LYS A 196 14.98 -17.88 -1.33
N TYR A 197 14.28 -16.75 -1.27
CA TYR A 197 14.03 -16.04 -0.03
C TYR A 197 12.82 -16.61 0.72
N ILE A 198 11.86 -17.19 -0.02
CA ILE A 198 10.69 -17.90 0.51
C ILE A 198 10.69 -19.28 -0.14
N GLU A 199 10.65 -20.36 0.66
CA GLU A 199 10.44 -21.73 0.18
C GLU A 199 9.01 -21.95 -0.34
#